data_AF-A0A3T1D8L4-F1
#
_entry.id   AF-A0A3T1D8L4-F1
#
_cell.length_a   1.000
_cell.length_b   1.000
_cell.length_c   1.000
_cell.angle_alpha   90.00
_cell.angle_beta   90.00
_cell.angle_gamma   90.00
#
_symmetry.space_group_name_H-M   'P 1'
#
loop_
_entity.id
_entity.type
_entity.pdbx_description
1 polymer ?
#
loop_
_entity_poly.entity_id
_entity_poly.type
_entity_poly.pdbx_seq_one_letter_code
_entity_poly.pdbx_strand_id
1 'polypeptide(L)'
;MVGSWRLNIGFGVFGAILTFLFSLSNNPIGTTCIRSFYAFLVFAAIAFVVRLVFGQLMNPVKKMEAIDAPEEDRGTVLDISTPDDGDSLSEMMKEQWAEGKGETAASGFEPLQPTRLVSLDNPNPQEVVQAIRRLTDE
;
A
#
# COMPACT_ATOMS: atom_id res chain seq x y z
N MET A 1 15.02 -13.92 11.72
CA MET A 1 15.01 -15.36 11.39
C MET A 1 14.83 -16.16 12.68
N VAL A 2 14.26 -17.37 12.62
CA VAL A 2 14.08 -18.30 13.76
C VAL A 2 12.90 -18.00 14.69
N GLY A 3 11.72 -18.52 14.37
CA GLY A 3 10.58 -18.57 15.30
C GLY A 3 9.35 -19.31 14.76
N SER A 4 9.18 -19.40 13.45
CA SER A 4 7.87 -19.75 12.87
C SER A 4 7.59 -21.25 12.74
N TRP A 5 8.60 -22.13 12.74
CA TRP A 5 8.38 -23.58 12.72
C TRP A 5 7.96 -24.12 14.09
N ARG A 6 8.45 -23.50 15.17
CA ARG A 6 8.17 -23.91 16.55
C ARG A 6 6.69 -23.77 16.89
N LEU A 7 6.00 -22.75 16.37
CA LEU A 7 4.57 -22.57 16.55
C LEU A 7 3.74 -23.65 15.85
N ASN A 8 4.13 -24.04 14.62
CA ASN A 8 3.45 -25.12 13.89
C ASN A 8 3.59 -26.47 14.62
N ILE A 9 4.81 -26.81 15.06
CA ILE A 9 5.03 -28.00 15.89
C ILE A 9 4.25 -27.88 17.20
N GLY A 10 4.32 -26.74 17.89
CA GLY A 10 3.65 -26.54 19.17
C GLY A 10 2.15 -26.76 19.08
N PHE A 11 1.51 -26.26 18.03
CA PHE A 11 0.08 -26.45 17.78
C PHE A 11 -0.25 -27.91 17.44
N GLY A 12 0.60 -28.58 16.66
CA GLY A 12 0.50 -30.02 16.41
C GLY A 12 0.58 -30.84 17.70
N VAL A 13 1.59 -30.58 18.55
CA VAL A 13 1.78 -31.26 19.84
C VAL A 13 0.58 -31.02 20.75
N PHE A 14 0.06 -29.79 20.80
CA PHE A 14 -1.13 -29.46 21.56
C PHE A 14 -2.35 -30.30 21.12
N GLY A 15 -2.61 -30.39 19.82
CA GLY A 15 -3.68 -31.23 19.28
C GLY A 15 -3.50 -32.72 19.56
N ALA A 16 -2.25 -33.20 19.49
CA ALA A 16 -1.90 -34.58 19.80
C ALA A 16 -2.16 -34.92 21.27
N ILE A 17 -1.77 -34.03 22.20
CA ILE A 17 -2.01 -34.15 23.63
C ILE A 17 -3.50 -34.16 23.92
N LEU A 18 -4.26 -33.21 23.36
CA LEU A 18 -5.71 -33.13 23.57
C LEU A 18 -6.41 -34.43 23.12
N THR A 19 -6.04 -34.93 21.95
CA THR A 19 -6.57 -36.20 21.42
C THR A 19 -6.12 -37.40 22.26
N PHE A 20 -4.88 -37.38 22.75
CA PHE A 20 -4.34 -38.43 23.61
C PHE A 20 -5.15 -38.54 24.89
N LEU A 21 -5.38 -37.43 25.60
CA LEU A 21 -6.15 -37.39 26.84
C LEU A 21 -7.57 -37.92 26.63
N PHE A 22 -8.22 -37.52 25.53
CA PHE A 22 -9.59 -37.95 25.23
C PHE A 22 -9.66 -39.43 24.80
N SER A 23 -8.68 -39.89 24.02
CA SER A 23 -8.65 -41.26 23.50
C SER A 23 -8.22 -42.28 24.56
N LEU A 24 -7.44 -41.87 25.58
CA LEU A 24 -6.95 -42.73 26.65
C LEU A 24 -8.09 -43.37 27.46
N SER A 25 -9.24 -42.68 27.59
CA SER A 25 -10.40 -43.19 28.33
C SER A 25 -11.09 -44.37 27.66
N ASN A 26 -11.07 -44.43 26.31
CA ASN A 26 -11.93 -45.34 25.56
C ASN A 26 -11.18 -46.38 24.71
N ASN A 27 -9.85 -46.31 24.63
CA ASN A 27 -9.11 -47.11 23.65
C ASN A 27 -7.78 -47.62 24.21
N PRO A 28 -7.31 -48.79 23.74
CA PRO A 28 -5.96 -49.27 24.01
C PRO A 28 -4.87 -48.25 23.65
N ILE A 29 -3.74 -48.32 24.35
CA ILE A 29 -2.61 -47.39 24.17
C ILE A 29 -2.15 -47.33 22.70
N GLY A 30 -2.09 -48.47 22.00
CA GLY A 30 -1.68 -48.51 20.59
C GLY A 30 -2.59 -47.69 19.67
N THR A 31 -3.91 -47.88 19.80
CA THR A 31 -4.89 -47.09 19.03
C THR A 31 -4.88 -45.61 19.39
N THR A 32 -4.63 -45.29 20.66
CA THR A 32 -4.51 -43.90 21.13
C THR A 32 -3.27 -43.22 20.55
N CYS A 33 -2.12 -43.88 20.53
CA CYS A 33 -0.90 -43.35 19.90
C CYS A 33 -1.09 -43.04 18.41
N ILE A 34 -1.72 -43.95 17.67
CA ILE A 34 -2.00 -43.77 16.24
C ILE A 34 -2.95 -42.58 16.03
N ARG A 35 -4.03 -42.47 16.81
CA ARG A 35 -4.97 -41.34 16.73
C ARG A 35 -4.32 -40.00 17.08
N SER A 36 -3.50 -39.96 18.12
CA SER A 36 -2.75 -38.76 18.49
C SER A 36 -1.75 -38.35 17.42
N PHE A 37 -1.14 -39.30 16.70
CA PHE A 37 -0.26 -39.00 15.57
C PHE A 37 -1.03 -38.39 14.39
N TYR A 38 -2.21 -38.94 14.05
CA TYR A 38 -3.07 -38.30 13.05
C TYR A 38 -3.52 -36.90 13.47
N ALA A 39 -3.88 -36.72 14.74
CA ALA A 39 -4.22 -35.41 15.27
C ALA A 39 -3.05 -34.42 15.19
N PHE A 40 -1.82 -34.86 15.49
CA PHE A 40 -0.62 -34.04 15.32
C PHE A 40 -0.50 -33.51 13.89
N LEU A 41 -0.61 -34.38 12.89
CA LEU A 41 -0.51 -34.00 11.48
C LEU A 41 -1.62 -33.04 11.06
N VAL A 42 -2.86 -33.30 11.48
CA VAL A 42 -4.02 -32.45 11.17
C VAL A 42 -3.85 -31.06 11.79
N PHE A 43 -3.50 -30.97 13.07
CA PHE A 43 -3.31 -29.68 13.75
C PHE A 43 -2.10 -28.92 13.19
N ALA A 44 -1.00 -29.60 12.87
CA ALA A 44 0.14 -28.97 12.22
C ALA A 44 -0.20 -28.43 10.83
N ALA A 45 -1.01 -29.16 10.04
CA ALA A 45 -1.49 -28.72 8.74
C ALA A 45 -2.43 -27.51 8.88
N ILE A 46 -3.36 -27.53 9.84
CA ILE A 46 -4.24 -26.38 10.13
C ILE A 46 -3.41 -25.15 10.53
N ALA A 47 -2.44 -25.31 11.44
CA ALA A 47 -1.56 -24.23 11.85
C ALA A 47 -0.78 -23.64 10.68
N PHE A 48 -0.34 -24.48 9.74
CA PHE A 48 0.32 -24.03 8.51
C PHE A 48 -0.63 -23.21 7.63
N VAL A 49 -1.87 -23.66 7.42
CA VAL A 49 -2.88 -22.92 6.63
C VAL A 49 -3.20 -21.58 7.28
N VAL A 50 -3.49 -21.58 8.59
CA VAL A 50 -3.74 -20.35 9.37
C VAL A 50 -2.57 -19.40 9.23
N ARG A 51 -1.34 -19.90 9.33
CA ARG A 51 -0.14 -19.09 9.12
C ARG A 51 -0.06 -18.51 7.72
N LEU A 52 -0.41 -19.24 6.66
CA LEU A 52 -0.44 -18.69 5.30
C LEU A 52 -1.43 -17.53 5.21
N VAL A 53 -2.63 -17.71 5.74
CA VAL A 53 -3.68 -16.68 5.75
C VAL A 53 -3.24 -15.44 6.53
N PHE A 54 -2.73 -15.63 7.75
CA PHE A 54 -2.21 -14.52 8.57
C PHE A 54 -0.99 -13.85 7.92
N GLY A 55 -0.12 -14.62 7.27
CA GLY A 55 1.02 -14.08 6.53
C GLY A 55 0.60 -13.18 5.37
N GLN A 56 -0.49 -13.52 4.68
CA GLN A 56 -1.09 -12.68 3.63
C GLN A 56 -1.77 -11.44 4.22
N LEU A 57 -2.50 -11.58 5.32
CA LEU A 57 -3.22 -10.47 5.94
C LEU A 57 -2.29 -9.43 6.59
N MET A 58 -1.18 -9.89 7.18
CA MET A 58 -0.23 -9.02 7.90
C MET A 58 0.85 -8.40 7.00
N ASN A 59 0.99 -8.82 5.74
CA ASN A 59 1.98 -8.26 4.80
C ASN A 59 1.32 -7.72 3.52
N PRO A 60 0.55 -6.63 3.58
CA PRO A 60 0.05 -5.98 2.37
C PRO A 60 1.18 -5.40 1.49
N VAL A 61 2.34 -5.06 2.08
CA VAL A 61 3.45 -4.34 1.40
C VAL A 61 4.40 -5.26 0.62
N LYS A 62 4.60 -6.51 1.05
CA LYS A 62 5.62 -7.40 0.44
C LYS A 62 5.23 -7.95 -0.93
N LYS A 63 3.97 -7.84 -1.33
CA LYS A 63 3.49 -8.35 -2.63
C LYS A 63 3.93 -7.48 -3.81
N MET A 64 4.43 -6.26 -3.57
CA MET A 64 4.94 -5.38 -4.62
C MET A 64 6.40 -5.66 -4.99
N GLU A 65 7.18 -6.33 -4.14
CA GLU A 65 8.61 -6.63 -4.38
C GLU A 65 8.89 -8.02 -4.99
N ALA A 66 7.88 -8.88 -5.14
CA ALA A 66 8.09 -10.27 -5.58
C ALA A 66 7.98 -10.50 -7.09
N ILE A 67 7.79 -9.44 -7.89
CA ILE A 67 7.76 -9.52 -9.36
C ILE A 67 9.12 -9.22 -9.98
N ASP A 68 10.06 -8.61 -9.25
CA ASP A 68 11.36 -8.21 -9.82
C ASP A 68 12.55 -8.82 -9.06
N ALA A 69 13.13 -9.87 -9.65
CA ALA A 69 14.59 -10.03 -9.80
C ALA A 69 14.88 -11.23 -10.73
N PRO A 70 15.82 -11.14 -11.70
CA PRO A 70 16.96 -10.24 -11.74
C PRO A 70 17.09 -9.50 -13.08
N GLU A 71 16.49 -8.32 -13.22
CA GLU A 71 17.09 -7.30 -14.08
C GLU A 71 17.84 -6.38 -13.13
N GLU A 72 19.15 -6.53 -13.14
CA GLU A 72 20.17 -5.50 -12.96
C GLU A 72 19.84 -4.35 -11.99
N ASP A 73 20.68 -4.17 -10.97
CA ASP A 73 20.82 -2.99 -10.09
C ASP A 73 20.82 -1.63 -10.84
N ARG A 74 19.73 -1.29 -11.52
CA ARG A 74 19.53 -0.09 -12.31
C ARG A 74 18.31 0.61 -11.76
N GLY A 75 18.56 1.65 -10.97
CA GLY A 75 17.52 2.51 -10.39
C GLY A 75 17.59 2.64 -8.86
N THR A 76 18.42 1.85 -8.18
CA THR A 76 18.58 1.95 -6.71
C THR A 76 19.67 2.94 -6.29
N VAL A 77 20.53 3.36 -7.22
CA VAL A 77 21.51 4.44 -7.02
C VAL A 77 20.96 5.72 -7.63
N LEU A 78 20.25 6.50 -6.82
CA LEU A 78 19.91 7.88 -7.16
C LEU A 78 21.12 8.74 -6.79
N ASP A 79 21.90 9.17 -7.77
CA ASP A 79 22.95 10.17 -7.55
C ASP A 79 22.27 11.53 -7.33
N ILE A 80 22.20 11.96 -6.06
CA ILE A 80 21.64 13.27 -5.66
C ILE A 80 22.76 14.33 -5.67
N SER A 81 23.74 14.19 -6.58
CA SER A 81 24.62 15.31 -6.90
C SER A 81 23.96 16.14 -8.00
N THR A 82 23.32 17.23 -7.59
CA THR A 82 22.99 18.31 -8.53
C THR A 82 24.32 18.88 -9.02
N PRO A 83 24.61 18.87 -10.33
CA PRO A 83 25.77 19.58 -10.85
C PRO A 83 25.72 21.05 -10.39
N ASP A 84 26.86 21.60 -9.96
CA ASP A 84 26.95 23.00 -9.53
C ASP A 84 26.90 23.91 -10.77
N ASP A 85 25.68 24.10 -11.28
CA ASP A 85 25.40 24.93 -12.45
C ASP A 85 25.42 26.43 -12.13
N GLY A 86 25.95 26.83 -10.96
CA GLY A 86 25.98 28.20 -10.47
C GLY A 86 26.61 29.20 -11.44
N ASP A 87 27.70 28.78 -12.11
CA ASP A 87 28.36 29.61 -13.12
C ASP A 87 27.48 29.80 -14.37
N SER A 88 26.84 28.73 -14.85
CA SER A 88 25.93 28.79 -16.02
C SER A 88 24.68 29.62 -15.76
N LEU A 89 24.15 29.57 -14.53
CA LEU A 89 23.03 30.40 -14.08
C LEU A 89 23.44 31.87 -13.98
N SER A 90 24.66 32.13 -13.50
CA SER A 90 25.19 33.49 -13.44
C SER A 90 25.38 34.09 -14.84
N GLU A 91 25.77 33.27 -15.82
CA GLU A 91 25.95 33.68 -17.21
C GLU A 91 24.60 33.97 -17.89
N MET A 92 23.59 33.10 -17.73
CA MET A 92 22.21 33.35 -18.21
C MET A 92 21.59 34.60 -17.58
N MET A 93 21.78 34.82 -16.28
CA MET A 93 21.32 36.07 -15.65
C MET A 93 22.05 37.27 -16.26
N LYS A 94 23.36 37.18 -16.49
CA LYS A 94 24.10 38.28 -17.11
C LYS A 94 23.65 38.57 -18.54
N GLU A 95 23.29 37.54 -19.30
CA GLU A 95 22.71 37.65 -20.64
C GLU A 95 21.33 38.35 -20.60
N GLN A 96 20.41 37.94 -19.72
CA GLN A 96 19.11 38.63 -19.56
C GLN A 96 19.26 40.10 -19.15
N TRP A 97 20.23 40.41 -18.31
CA TRP A 97 20.50 41.78 -17.87
C TRP A 97 21.21 42.60 -18.96
N ALA A 98 22.02 41.97 -19.82
CA ALA A 98 22.62 42.60 -20.99
C ALA A 98 21.61 42.82 -22.13
N GLU A 99 20.64 41.93 -22.28
CA GLU A 99 19.56 42.00 -23.28
C GLU A 99 18.43 42.96 -22.86
N GLY A 100 18.48 43.49 -21.64
CA GLY A 100 17.58 44.52 -21.10
C GLY A 100 17.66 45.91 -21.75
N LYS A 101 18.11 46.00 -23.00
CA LYS A 101 18.17 47.25 -23.77
C LYS A 101 17.81 47.08 -25.24
N GLY A 102 16.66 46.48 -25.53
CA GLY A 102 16.06 46.59 -26.87
C GLY A 102 14.96 45.58 -27.16
N GLU A 103 13.71 46.07 -27.14
CA GLU A 103 12.59 45.61 -27.98
C GLU A 103 12.35 44.10 -28.16
N THR A 104 11.32 43.59 -27.48
CA THR A 104 10.16 43.02 -28.20
C THR A 104 8.97 42.90 -27.24
N ALA A 105 7.93 43.64 -27.55
CA ALA A 105 6.61 43.54 -26.94
C ALA A 105 6.01 42.15 -27.23
N ALA A 106 6.03 41.26 -26.25
CA ALA A 106 5.16 40.08 -26.24
C ALA A 106 3.97 40.37 -25.32
N SER A 107 2.90 40.93 -25.90
CA SER A 107 1.57 40.84 -25.29
C SER A 107 1.17 39.36 -25.24
N GLY A 108 1.05 38.76 -24.07
CA GLY A 108 0.48 37.41 -24.02
C GLY A 108 0.78 36.59 -22.78
N PHE A 109 0.40 37.08 -21.59
CA PHE A 109 -0.11 36.20 -20.54
C PHE A 109 -0.88 37.05 -19.52
N GLU A 110 -2.20 37.06 -19.65
CA GLU A 110 -3.09 37.58 -18.61
C GLU A 110 -3.79 36.34 -18.00
N PRO A 111 -3.25 35.75 -16.92
CA PRO A 111 -3.82 34.54 -16.34
C PRO A 111 -5.24 34.87 -15.87
N LEU A 112 -6.22 34.19 -16.49
CA LEU A 112 -7.65 34.34 -16.27
C LEU A 112 -7.93 34.56 -14.78
N GLN A 113 -8.33 35.77 -14.40
CA GLN A 113 -8.75 36.06 -13.04
C GLN A 113 -10.03 35.25 -12.77
N PRO A 114 -9.98 34.17 -11.98
CA PRO A 114 -11.20 33.44 -11.70
C PRO A 114 -12.07 34.33 -10.82
N THR A 115 -13.25 34.70 -11.31
CA THR A 115 -14.26 35.41 -10.51
C THR A 115 -14.57 34.56 -9.29
N ARG A 116 -14.25 35.06 -8.10
CA ARG A 116 -14.52 34.39 -6.84
C ARG A 116 -16.00 34.08 -6.73
N LEU A 117 -16.35 32.80 -6.62
CA LEU A 117 -17.70 32.35 -6.28
C LEU A 117 -17.96 32.76 -4.83
N VAL A 118 -18.74 33.83 -4.65
CA VAL A 118 -19.29 34.20 -3.35
C VAL A 118 -20.41 33.21 -3.06
N SER A 119 -20.35 32.51 -1.92
CA SER A 119 -21.46 31.73 -1.42
C SER A 119 -22.64 32.66 -1.19
N LEU A 120 -23.77 32.39 -1.87
CA LEU A 120 -24.97 33.18 -1.74
C LEU A 120 -25.56 32.94 -0.34
N ASP A 121 -25.37 33.88 0.58
CA ASP A 121 -25.73 33.74 2.01
C ASP A 121 -27.25 33.67 2.28
N ASN A 122 -28.10 33.70 1.24
CA ASN A 122 -29.52 33.41 1.38
C ASN A 122 -30.15 33.08 0.01
N PRO A 123 -30.12 31.83 -0.45
CA PRO A 123 -30.76 31.47 -1.72
C PRO A 123 -32.28 31.52 -1.58
N ASN A 124 -32.96 32.22 -2.49
CA ASN A 124 -34.42 32.22 -2.56
C ASN A 124 -34.90 30.79 -2.82
N PRO A 125 -35.76 30.20 -1.95
CA PRO A 125 -36.13 28.78 -2.03
C PRO A 125 -36.82 28.43 -3.36
N GLN A 126 -37.45 29.41 -4.00
CA GLN A 126 -38.13 29.26 -5.29
C GLN A 126 -37.14 28.99 -6.44
N GLU A 127 -36.00 29.68 -6.45
CA GLU A 127 -34.97 29.54 -7.49
C GLU A 127 -34.23 28.20 -7.36
N VAL A 128 -34.00 27.74 -6.13
CA VAL A 128 -33.39 26.43 -5.85
C VAL A 128 -34.29 25.28 -6.31
N VAL A 129 -35.59 25.35 -6.03
CA VAL A 129 -36.55 24.33 -6.50
C VAL A 129 -36.62 24.28 -8.02
N GLN A 130 -36.58 25.44 -8.68
CA GLN A 130 -36.60 25.51 -10.14
C GLN A 130 -35.29 24.96 -10.75
N ALA A 131 -34.14 25.21 -10.13
CA ALA A 131 -32.86 24.65 -10.56
C ALA A 131 -32.81 23.12 -10.41
N ILE A 132 -33.30 22.57 -9.30
CA ILE A 132 -33.38 21.11 -9.08
C ILE A 132 -34.29 20.45 -10.12
N ARG A 133 -35.43 21.07 -10.44
CA ARG A 133 -36.36 20.55 -11.44
C ARG A 133 -35.73 20.47 -12.83
N ARG A 134 -34.99 21.50 -13.24
CA ARG A 134 -34.28 21.52 -14.54
C ARG A 134 -33.15 20.48 -14.60
N LEU A 135 -32.45 20.25 -13.49
CA LEU A 135 -31.41 19.21 -13.38
C LEU A 135 -31.96 17.77 -13.36
N THR A 136 -33.26 17.59 -13.11
CA THR A 136 -33.90 16.26 -13.08
C THR A 136 -34.55 15.91 -14.42
N ASP A 137 -34.86 16.92 -15.23
CA ASP A 137 -35.46 16.78 -16.57
C ASP A 137 -34.39 16.61 -17.68
N GLU A 138 -33.09 16.68 -17.36
CA GLU A 138 -31.96 16.26 -18.22
C GLU A 138 -31.43 14.88 -17.79
#